data_AF-A0A1E5WEK1-F1
#
_entry.id   AF-A0A1E5WEK1-F1
#
_cell.length_a   1.000
_cell.length_b   1.000
_cell.length_c   1.000
_cell.angle_alpha   90.00
_cell.angle_beta   90.00
_cell.angle_gamma   90.00
#
_symmetry.space_group_name_H-M   'P 1'
#
loop_
_entity.id
_entity.type
_entity.pdbx_description
1 polymer ?
#
loop_
_entity_poly.entity_id
_entity_poly.type
_entity_poly.pdbx_seq_one_letter_code
_entity_poly.pdbx_strand_id
1 'polypeptide(L)'
;MAVEALAAVLSADGVAENAAILTSAVADADAKTAIADRPELFPDLVRILRDAASPAAIRCMAAAVQVRGRPARASMVRAGAIPALALAVAAAPTAAAEAARCGDGKAAIAADAAEVAAAVMGRMIRVGPAGREAAVVALWLSCCAGGGERRMREAVASAPEAVGKLLVVMQGDCSPTTSRMAGELLRAVRLEQERKGMAAAYDSRTIHVMPY
;
A
#
# COMPACT_ATOMS: atom_id res chain seq x y z
N MET A 1 16.28 24.01 -12.82
CA MET A 1 14.98 24.56 -12.41
C MET A 1 14.16 23.60 -11.53
N ALA A 2 13.92 22.35 -11.92
CA ALA A 2 13.14 21.39 -11.10
C ALA A 2 13.79 21.09 -9.73
N VAL A 3 15.12 20.96 -9.67
CA VAL A 3 15.87 20.66 -8.44
C VAL A 3 15.84 21.81 -7.42
N GLU A 4 15.93 23.07 -7.88
CA GLU A 4 15.82 24.25 -7.00
C GLU A 4 14.39 24.46 -6.49
N ALA A 5 13.39 24.22 -7.33
CA ALA A 5 11.98 24.23 -6.91
C ALA A 5 11.70 23.13 -5.88
N LEU A 6 12.28 21.94 -6.04
CA LEU A 6 12.17 20.84 -5.07
C LEU A 6 12.85 21.18 -3.74
N ALA A 7 14.04 21.82 -3.79
CA ALA A 7 14.76 22.26 -2.61
C ALA A 7 14.02 23.38 -1.85
N ALA A 8 13.38 24.32 -2.56
CA ALA A 8 12.56 25.37 -1.97
C ALA A 8 11.26 24.82 -1.36
N VAL A 9 10.62 23.85 -2.02
CA VAL A 9 9.40 23.16 -1.54
C VAL A 9 9.68 22.31 -0.29
N LEU A 10 10.86 21.70 -0.18
CA LEU A 10 11.28 20.90 0.98
C LEU A 10 11.88 21.76 2.11
N SER A 11 12.27 23.01 1.84
CA SER A 11 12.77 23.98 2.83
C SER A 11 11.66 24.85 3.41
N ALA A 12 10.50 24.94 2.76
CA ALA A 12 9.32 25.61 3.28
C ALA A 12 8.44 24.60 4.02
N ASP A 13 7.99 24.94 5.23
CA ASP A 13 7.13 24.12 6.11
C ASP A 13 5.79 23.64 5.49
N GLY A 14 5.52 23.93 4.21
CA GLY A 14 4.32 23.56 3.46
C GLY A 14 4.48 22.34 2.54
N VAL A 15 4.89 21.18 3.07
CA VAL A 15 4.94 19.91 2.28
C VAL A 15 3.52 19.46 1.87
N ALA A 16 2.48 19.87 2.61
CA ALA A 16 1.08 19.54 2.32
C ALA A 16 0.49 20.37 1.16
N GLU A 17 0.86 21.65 1.01
CA GLU A 17 0.36 22.53 -0.06
C GLU A 17 1.04 22.27 -1.41
N ASN A 18 2.25 21.70 -1.40
CA ASN A 18 3.06 21.50 -2.61
C ASN A 18 2.96 20.08 -3.21
N ALA A 19 1.87 19.36 -2.90
CA ALA A 19 1.68 17.98 -3.34
C ALA A 19 1.73 17.80 -4.87
N ALA A 20 1.24 18.77 -5.65
CA ALA A 20 1.27 18.74 -7.11
C ALA A 20 2.70 18.82 -7.68
N ILE A 21 3.54 19.68 -7.10
CA ILE A 21 4.95 19.88 -7.50
C ILE A 21 5.78 18.64 -7.15
N LEU A 22 5.51 18.02 -6.00
CA LEU A 22 6.11 16.74 -5.61
C LEU A 22 5.61 15.57 -6.49
N THR A 23 4.48 15.72 -7.19
CA THR A 23 3.96 14.68 -8.10
C THR A 23 4.66 14.71 -9.44
N SER A 24 4.89 15.90 -10.00
CA SER A 24 5.62 16.07 -11.26
C SER A 24 7.12 15.80 -11.11
N ALA A 25 7.71 16.15 -9.97
CA ALA A 25 9.15 15.94 -9.73
C ALA A 25 9.56 14.47 -9.62
N VAL A 26 8.68 13.58 -9.13
CA VAL A 26 9.00 12.15 -8.95
C VAL A 26 9.13 11.40 -10.28
N ALA A 27 8.71 12.01 -11.40
CA ALA A 27 8.94 11.47 -12.74
C ALA A 27 10.35 11.76 -13.29
N ASP A 28 11.04 12.76 -12.76
CA ASP A 28 12.34 13.24 -13.25
C ASP A 28 13.52 12.53 -12.56
N ALA A 29 14.53 12.12 -13.35
CA ALA A 29 15.67 11.36 -12.83
C ALA A 29 16.58 12.22 -11.93
N ASP A 30 16.72 13.51 -12.25
CA ASP A 30 17.54 14.44 -11.48
C ASP A 30 16.88 14.74 -10.12
N ALA A 31 15.56 14.92 -10.10
CA ALA A 31 14.79 15.07 -8.87
C ALA A 31 14.86 13.83 -7.95
N LYS A 32 14.79 12.60 -8.50
CA LYS A 32 14.99 11.37 -7.69
C LYS A 32 16.35 11.36 -7.01
N THR A 33 17.39 11.74 -7.76
CA THR A 33 18.78 11.78 -7.29
C THR A 33 18.96 12.84 -6.20
N ALA A 34 18.36 14.01 -6.36
CA ALA A 34 18.39 15.09 -5.37
C ALA A 34 17.72 14.70 -4.04
N ILE A 35 16.62 13.94 -4.07
CA ILE A 35 15.99 13.42 -2.85
C ILE A 35 16.88 12.35 -2.20
N ALA A 36 17.44 11.44 -2.99
CA ALA A 36 18.28 10.35 -2.49
C ALA A 36 19.58 10.84 -1.82
N ASP A 37 20.10 12.00 -2.25
CA ASP A 37 21.31 12.63 -1.72
C ASP A 37 21.08 13.46 -0.45
N ARG A 38 19.85 13.55 0.06
CA ARG A 38 19.49 14.32 1.27
C ARG A 38 18.94 13.41 2.38
N PRO A 39 19.80 12.67 3.09
CA PRO A 39 19.36 11.73 4.12
C PRO A 39 18.69 12.40 5.33
N GLU A 40 18.88 13.70 5.52
CA GLU A 40 18.31 14.51 6.59
C GLU A 40 16.79 14.70 6.43
N LEU A 41 16.24 14.49 5.23
CA LEU A 41 14.82 14.64 4.96
C LEU A 41 13.99 13.44 5.42
N PHE A 42 14.62 12.26 5.57
CA PHE A 42 13.87 11.03 5.85
C PHE A 42 13.17 11.02 7.21
N PRO A 43 13.76 11.54 8.31
CA PRO A 43 13.04 11.68 9.58
C PRO A 43 11.77 12.53 9.47
N ASP A 44 11.80 13.66 8.75
CA ASP A 44 10.62 14.52 8.57
C ASP A 44 9.57 13.87 7.68
N LEU A 45 9.98 13.21 6.60
CA LEU A 45 9.08 12.43 5.76
C LEU A 45 8.40 11.31 6.56
N VAL A 46 9.14 10.63 7.44
CA VAL A 46 8.60 9.60 8.33
C VAL A 46 7.58 10.19 9.32
N ARG A 47 7.87 11.35 9.91
CA ARG A 47 6.94 12.06 10.77
C ARG A 47 5.65 12.43 10.03
N ILE A 48 5.76 13.00 8.84
CA ILE A 48 4.60 13.34 7.98
C ILE A 48 3.80 12.09 7.60
N LEU A 49 4.45 10.94 7.36
CA LEU A 49 3.74 9.69 7.12
C LEU A 49 2.92 9.25 8.33
N ARG A 50 3.48 9.36 9.54
CA ARG A 50 2.77 8.96 10.77
C ARG A 50 1.60 9.88 11.06
N ASP A 51 1.78 11.18 10.86
CA ASP A 51 0.79 12.18 11.26
C ASP A 51 -0.33 12.33 10.22
N ALA A 52 -0.01 12.21 8.93
CA ALA A 52 -0.93 12.57 7.84
C ALA A 52 -1.04 11.54 6.71
N ALA A 53 -0.25 10.46 6.73
CA ALA A 53 -0.18 9.46 5.66
C ALA A 53 -0.07 10.08 4.25
N SER A 54 0.70 11.17 4.14
CA SER A 54 0.74 12.01 2.93
C SER A 54 1.21 11.22 1.69
N PRO A 55 0.41 11.17 0.61
CA PRO A 55 0.82 10.54 -0.65
C PRO A 55 2.09 11.15 -1.25
N ALA A 56 2.35 12.45 -0.99
CA ALA A 56 3.54 13.12 -1.46
C ALA A 56 4.81 12.61 -0.75
N ALA A 57 4.73 12.40 0.57
CA ALA A 57 5.85 11.86 1.34
C ALA A 57 6.18 10.41 0.93
N ILE A 58 5.16 9.60 0.64
CA ILE A 58 5.34 8.26 0.09
C ILE A 58 6.02 8.29 -1.28
N ARG A 59 5.60 9.18 -2.17
CA ARG A 59 6.21 9.35 -3.49
C ARG A 59 7.67 9.80 -3.40
N CYS A 60 8.00 10.71 -2.49
CA CYS A 60 9.40 11.14 -2.26
C CYS A 60 10.27 9.98 -1.76
N MET A 61 9.76 9.19 -0.81
CA MET A 61 10.46 8.01 -0.32
C MET A 61 10.61 6.92 -1.40
N ALA A 62 9.57 6.65 -2.18
CA ALA A 62 9.62 5.70 -3.29
C ALA A 62 10.57 6.16 -4.41
N ALA A 63 10.67 7.47 -4.65
CA ALA A 63 11.61 8.07 -5.59
C ALA A 63 13.07 7.90 -5.13
N ALA A 64 13.36 8.19 -3.87
CA ALA A 64 14.71 8.09 -3.30
C ALA A 64 15.25 6.65 -3.35
N VAL A 65 14.38 5.67 -3.12
CA VAL A 65 14.73 4.24 -3.17
C VAL A 65 15.13 3.79 -4.57
N GLN A 66 14.57 4.37 -5.64
CA GLN A 66 14.89 3.99 -7.02
C GLN A 66 16.33 4.34 -7.42
N VAL A 67 16.99 5.26 -6.71
CA VAL A 67 18.37 5.66 -6.99
C VAL A 67 19.34 4.65 -6.38
N ARG A 68 19.99 3.85 -7.25
CA ARG A 68 20.95 2.83 -6.82
C ARG A 68 22.29 3.47 -6.41
N GLY A 69 23.00 2.80 -5.50
CA GLY A 69 24.36 3.20 -5.08
C GLY A 69 24.41 4.35 -4.06
N ARG A 70 23.27 4.78 -3.52
CA ARG A 70 23.18 5.87 -2.53
C ARG A 70 22.71 5.37 -1.15
N PRO A 71 23.08 6.05 -0.05
CA PRO A 71 22.72 5.63 1.30
C PRO A 71 21.25 5.83 1.66
N ALA A 72 20.43 6.37 0.75
CA ALA A 72 19.02 6.70 0.97
C ALA A 72 18.24 5.56 1.65
N ARG A 73 18.40 4.33 1.16
CA ARG A 73 17.74 3.14 1.72
C ARG A 73 18.14 2.89 3.18
N ALA A 74 19.44 2.94 3.48
CA ALA A 74 19.92 2.74 4.85
C ALA A 74 19.49 3.87 5.80
N SER A 75 19.45 5.11 5.30
CA SER A 75 18.99 6.27 6.08
C SER A 75 17.47 6.23 6.33
N MET A 76 16.66 5.81 5.36
CA MET A 76 15.22 5.62 5.53
C MET A 76 14.88 4.51 6.53
N VAL A 77 15.60 3.39 6.48
CA VAL A 77 15.42 2.30 7.45
C VAL A 77 15.78 2.78 8.86
N ARG A 78 16.91 3.48 9.02
CA ARG A 78 17.31 4.07 10.31
C ARG A 78 16.31 5.12 10.82
N ALA A 79 15.69 5.87 9.91
CA ALA A 79 14.64 6.83 10.25
C ALA A 79 13.30 6.17 10.63
N GLY A 80 13.16 4.85 10.53
CA GLY A 80 11.92 4.15 10.86
C GLY A 80 10.85 4.26 9.79
N ALA A 81 11.24 4.36 8.51
CA ALA A 81 10.32 4.47 7.39
C ALA A 81 9.45 3.24 7.19
N ILE A 82 9.97 2.03 7.48
CA ILE A 82 9.24 0.77 7.33
C ILE A 82 7.96 0.74 8.20
N PRO A 83 8.04 0.89 9.54
CA PRO A 83 6.82 0.89 10.37
C PRO A 83 5.91 2.09 10.10
N ALA A 84 6.46 3.25 9.73
CA ALA A 84 5.65 4.42 9.38
C ALA A 84 4.89 4.24 8.06
N LEU A 85 5.52 3.58 7.07
CA LEU A 85 4.86 3.15 5.85
C LEU A 85 3.80 2.12 6.16
N ALA A 86 4.07 1.08 6.95
CA ALA A 86 3.08 0.07 7.33
C ALA A 86 1.83 0.71 7.99
N LEU A 87 2.03 1.66 8.92
CA LEU A 87 0.96 2.42 9.56
C LEU A 87 0.21 3.36 8.59
N ALA A 88 0.92 4.05 7.70
CA ALA A 88 0.30 4.94 6.71
C ALA A 88 -0.47 4.15 5.62
N VAL A 89 0.06 3.01 5.20
CA VAL A 89 -0.55 2.04 4.27
C VAL A 89 -1.83 1.46 4.89
N ALA A 90 -1.80 1.19 6.20
CA ALA A 90 -2.97 0.83 6.98
C ALA A 90 -4.00 1.97 7.05
N ALA A 91 -3.57 3.21 7.30
CA ALA A 91 -4.43 4.39 7.48
C ALA A 91 -5.04 4.96 6.19
N ALA A 92 -4.31 4.89 5.07
CA ALA A 92 -4.66 5.49 3.80
C ALA A 92 -4.45 4.48 2.65
N PRO A 93 -5.54 3.87 2.13
CA PRO A 93 -5.44 2.88 1.05
C PRO A 93 -4.84 3.43 -0.26
N THR A 94 -5.00 4.72 -0.53
CA THR A 94 -4.40 5.41 -1.69
C THR A 94 -2.89 5.47 -1.60
N ALA A 95 -2.36 5.74 -0.42
CA ALA A 95 -0.94 5.70 -0.09
C ALA A 95 -0.34 4.29 -0.29
N ALA A 96 -1.08 3.26 0.15
CA ALA A 96 -0.72 1.85 -0.05
C ALA A 96 -0.60 1.47 -1.54
N ALA A 97 -1.58 1.89 -2.34
CA ALA A 97 -1.62 1.61 -3.77
C ALA A 97 -0.40 2.19 -4.47
N GLU A 98 -0.04 3.44 -4.14
CA GLU A 98 1.10 4.12 -4.73
C GLU A 98 2.44 3.48 -4.34
N ALA A 99 2.63 3.12 -3.08
CA ALA A 99 3.83 2.40 -2.64
C ALA A 99 4.00 1.05 -3.36
N ALA A 100 2.91 0.30 -3.55
CA ALA A 100 2.93 -0.99 -4.20
C ALA A 100 3.22 -0.93 -5.72
N ARG A 101 3.27 0.24 -6.36
CA ARG A 101 3.58 0.36 -7.80
C ARG A 101 5.03 0.06 -8.13
N CYS A 102 5.95 0.16 -7.15
CA CYS A 102 7.37 -0.14 -7.34
C CYS A 102 7.79 -1.42 -6.60
N GLY A 103 8.77 -2.15 -7.14
CA GLY A 103 9.23 -3.42 -6.55
C GLY A 103 9.72 -3.28 -5.12
N ASP A 104 10.44 -2.20 -4.82
CA ASP A 104 10.95 -1.95 -3.46
C ASP A 104 9.84 -1.60 -2.46
N GLY A 105 8.80 -0.88 -2.91
CA GLY A 105 7.64 -0.59 -2.08
C GLY A 105 6.80 -1.83 -1.79
N LYS A 106 6.68 -2.75 -2.75
CA LYS A 106 6.09 -4.09 -2.50
C LYS A 106 6.90 -4.87 -1.46
N ALA A 107 8.22 -4.88 -1.57
CA ALA A 107 9.09 -5.56 -0.62
C ALA A 107 8.97 -4.96 0.80
N ALA A 108 8.88 -3.62 0.91
CA ALA A 108 8.66 -2.94 2.18
C ALA A 108 7.28 -3.29 2.79
N ILE A 109 6.22 -3.28 1.98
CA ILE A 109 4.87 -3.69 2.41
C ILE A 109 4.88 -5.16 2.87
N ALA A 110 5.59 -6.03 2.16
CA ALA A 110 5.66 -7.45 2.47
C ALA A 110 6.52 -7.77 3.70
N ALA A 111 7.37 -6.85 4.17
CA ALA A 111 8.11 -7.01 5.42
C ALA A 111 7.16 -7.12 6.62
N ASP A 112 6.08 -6.32 6.62
CA ASP A 112 5.04 -6.30 7.65
C ASP A 112 3.70 -6.85 7.12
N ALA A 113 3.77 -7.85 6.23
CA ALA A 113 2.63 -8.35 5.45
C ALA A 113 1.38 -8.65 6.28
N ALA A 114 1.53 -9.27 7.46
CA ALA A 114 0.41 -9.64 8.33
C ALA A 114 -0.36 -8.42 8.85
N GLU A 115 0.36 -7.41 9.35
CA GLU A 115 -0.23 -6.19 9.89
C GLU A 115 -0.87 -5.36 8.77
N VAL A 116 -0.17 -5.21 7.65
CA VAL A 116 -0.69 -4.49 6.48
C VAL A 116 -1.94 -5.16 5.92
N ALA A 117 -1.91 -6.49 5.72
CA ALA A 117 -3.07 -7.22 5.21
C ALA A 117 -4.27 -7.09 6.16
N ALA A 118 -4.07 -7.26 7.47
CA ALA A 118 -5.13 -7.12 8.46
C ALA A 118 -5.73 -5.72 8.46
N ALA A 119 -4.91 -4.67 8.40
CA ALA A 119 -5.37 -3.30 8.41
C ALA A 119 -6.12 -2.90 7.13
N VAL A 120 -5.53 -3.22 5.96
CA VAL A 120 -6.14 -2.90 4.66
C VAL A 120 -7.47 -3.67 4.51
N MET A 121 -7.49 -4.97 4.81
CA MET A 121 -8.72 -5.78 4.76
C MET A 121 -9.73 -5.38 5.84
N GLY A 122 -9.29 -4.91 7.01
CA GLY A 122 -10.17 -4.40 8.06
C GLY A 122 -10.90 -3.12 7.68
N ARG A 123 -10.29 -2.28 6.83
CA ARG A 123 -10.84 -0.99 6.39
C ARG A 123 -11.47 -1.01 5.01
N MET A 124 -11.13 -1.98 4.14
CA MET A 124 -11.52 -2.01 2.72
C MET A 124 -13.01 -1.74 2.45
N ILE A 125 -13.90 -2.29 3.29
CA ILE A 125 -15.35 -2.10 3.14
C ILE A 125 -15.92 -0.90 3.92
N ARG A 126 -15.12 -0.30 4.82
CA ARG A 126 -15.50 0.84 5.68
C ARG A 126 -15.09 2.19 5.10
N VAL A 127 -14.23 2.19 4.09
CA VAL A 127 -13.81 3.40 3.36
C VAL A 127 -14.75 3.69 2.19
N GLY A 128 -14.78 4.95 1.75
CA GLY A 128 -15.54 5.35 0.57
C GLY A 128 -15.05 4.67 -0.73
N PRO A 129 -15.79 4.79 -1.85
CA PRO A 129 -15.51 4.07 -3.10
C PRO A 129 -14.06 4.19 -3.57
N ALA A 130 -13.51 5.40 -3.60
CA ALA A 130 -12.11 5.62 -4.01
C ALA A 130 -11.09 4.92 -3.09
N GLY A 131 -11.34 4.91 -1.77
CA GLY A 131 -10.48 4.21 -0.81
C GLY A 131 -10.56 2.70 -0.97
N ARG A 132 -11.74 2.17 -1.29
CA ARG A 132 -11.95 0.73 -1.55
C ARG A 132 -11.19 0.29 -2.78
N GLU A 133 -11.28 1.05 -3.88
CA GLU A 133 -10.51 0.74 -5.10
C GLU A 133 -9.02 0.78 -4.85
N ALA A 134 -8.54 1.79 -4.13
CA ALA A 134 -7.13 1.88 -3.77
C ALA A 134 -6.66 0.71 -2.89
N ALA A 135 -7.48 0.26 -1.93
CA ALA A 135 -7.18 -0.92 -1.12
C ALA A 135 -6.98 -2.17 -1.99
N VAL A 136 -7.89 -2.40 -2.95
CA VAL A 136 -7.78 -3.53 -3.89
C VAL A 136 -6.52 -3.41 -4.74
N VAL A 137 -6.23 -2.21 -5.28
CA VAL A 137 -5.03 -1.97 -6.09
C VAL A 137 -3.77 -2.28 -5.28
N ALA A 138 -3.67 -1.81 -4.05
CA ALA A 138 -2.51 -2.04 -3.18
C ALA A 138 -2.27 -3.54 -2.93
N LEU A 139 -3.33 -4.26 -2.58
CA LEU A 139 -3.26 -5.70 -2.33
C LEU A 139 -2.93 -6.46 -3.60
N TRP A 140 -3.55 -6.13 -4.73
CA TRP A 140 -3.34 -6.81 -6.00
C TRP A 140 -1.91 -6.58 -6.53
N LEU A 141 -1.41 -5.35 -6.45
CA LEU A 141 -0.03 -5.04 -6.84
C LEU A 141 0.98 -5.83 -6.01
N SER A 142 0.71 -5.98 -4.71
CA SER A 142 1.59 -6.68 -3.78
C SER A 142 1.47 -8.21 -3.87
N CYS A 143 0.29 -8.75 -4.21
CA CYS A 143 0.02 -10.19 -4.23
C CYS A 143 0.19 -10.84 -5.61
N CYS A 144 -0.11 -10.11 -6.69
CA CYS A 144 -0.34 -10.69 -8.02
C CYS A 144 0.57 -10.07 -9.09
N ALA A 145 0.75 -8.75 -9.09
CA ALA A 145 1.48 -8.08 -10.16
C ALA A 145 2.98 -8.41 -10.15
N GLY A 146 3.51 -8.82 -11.31
CA GLY A 146 4.95 -9.08 -11.48
C GLY A 146 5.48 -10.27 -10.68
N GLY A 147 4.65 -11.29 -10.43
CA GLY A 147 5.01 -12.48 -9.64
C GLY A 147 4.58 -12.40 -8.17
N GLY A 148 4.36 -11.19 -7.66
CA GLY A 148 3.81 -10.92 -6.33
C GLY A 148 4.62 -11.45 -5.15
N GLU A 149 4.40 -10.89 -3.98
CA GLU A 149 5.06 -11.30 -2.75
C GLU A 149 4.28 -12.44 -2.09
N ARG A 150 4.93 -13.61 -1.96
CA ARG A 150 4.31 -14.79 -1.34
C ARG A 150 3.87 -14.52 0.11
N ARG A 151 4.68 -13.78 0.88
CA ARG A 151 4.33 -13.38 2.25
C ARG A 151 3.04 -12.57 2.30
N MET A 152 2.85 -11.68 1.32
CA MET A 152 1.64 -10.88 1.23
C MET A 152 0.42 -11.74 0.89
N ARG A 153 0.55 -12.68 -0.06
CA ARG A 153 -0.52 -13.64 -0.38
C ARG A 153 -0.92 -14.49 0.83
N GLU A 154 0.06 -15.03 1.55
CA GLU A 154 -0.16 -15.81 2.76
C GLU A 154 -0.86 -14.98 3.86
N ALA A 155 -0.48 -13.71 4.02
CA ALA A 155 -1.07 -12.80 4.99
C ALA A 155 -2.52 -12.41 4.65
N VAL A 156 -2.79 -12.05 3.39
CA VAL A 156 -4.16 -11.73 2.94
C VAL A 156 -5.06 -12.97 3.04
N ALA A 157 -4.54 -14.16 2.72
CA ALA A 157 -5.29 -15.41 2.84
C ALA A 157 -5.64 -15.79 4.29
N SER A 158 -4.80 -15.38 5.24
CA SER A 158 -5.03 -15.56 6.68
C SER A 158 -5.83 -14.41 7.31
N ALA A 159 -6.13 -13.33 6.58
CA ALA A 159 -6.90 -12.21 7.10
C ALA A 159 -8.39 -12.59 7.29
N PRO A 160 -9.03 -12.16 8.40
CA PRO A 160 -10.44 -12.46 8.64
C PRO A 160 -11.35 -11.95 7.53
N GLU A 161 -12.28 -12.83 7.11
CA GLU A 161 -13.30 -12.55 6.10
C GLU A 161 -12.74 -12.15 4.73
N ALA A 162 -11.50 -12.54 4.42
CA ALA A 162 -10.83 -12.08 3.20
C ALA A 162 -11.64 -12.36 1.93
N VAL A 163 -12.13 -13.59 1.78
CA VAL A 163 -12.98 -14.03 0.67
C VAL A 163 -14.28 -13.23 0.62
N GLY A 164 -14.98 -13.10 1.75
CA GLY A 164 -16.26 -12.38 1.82
C GLY A 164 -16.13 -10.91 1.42
N LYS A 165 -15.10 -10.23 1.94
CA LYS A 165 -14.87 -8.82 1.61
C LYS A 165 -14.51 -8.61 0.15
N LEU A 166 -13.75 -9.52 -0.48
CA LEU A 166 -13.44 -9.42 -1.91
C LEU A 166 -14.68 -9.63 -2.77
N LEU A 167 -15.55 -10.57 -2.40
CA LEU A 167 -16.84 -10.76 -3.07
C LEU A 167 -17.73 -9.51 -2.95
N VAL A 168 -17.78 -8.89 -1.78
CA VAL A 168 -18.50 -7.63 -1.57
C VAL A 168 -17.96 -6.52 -2.46
N VAL A 169 -16.64 -6.41 -2.63
CA VAL A 169 -16.06 -5.41 -3.55
C VAL A 169 -16.48 -5.70 -4.99
N MET A 170 -16.39 -6.95 -5.43
CA MET A 170 -16.75 -7.35 -6.81
C MET A 170 -18.24 -7.15 -7.14
N GLN A 171 -19.11 -7.27 -6.12
CA GLN A 171 -20.56 -7.09 -6.24
C GLN A 171 -21.01 -5.63 -6.08
N GLY A 172 -20.16 -4.77 -5.53
CA GLY A 172 -20.46 -3.36 -5.33
C GLY A 172 -20.10 -2.49 -6.52
N ASP A 173 -20.48 -1.21 -6.44
CA ASP A 173 -20.12 -0.17 -7.42
C ASP A 173 -18.63 0.16 -7.34
N CYS A 174 -17.80 -0.67 -7.96
CA CYS A 174 -16.39 -0.39 -8.22
C CYS A 174 -16.10 -0.46 -9.73
N SER A 175 -15.03 0.21 -10.15
CA SER A 175 -14.62 0.21 -11.55
C SER A 175 -14.39 -1.22 -12.09
N PRO A 176 -14.64 -1.48 -13.39
CA PRO A 176 -14.45 -2.81 -13.98
C PRO A 176 -13.03 -3.35 -13.79
N THR A 177 -12.03 -2.45 -13.84
CA THR A 177 -10.62 -2.80 -13.58
C THR A 177 -10.42 -3.25 -12.13
N THR A 178 -11.01 -2.56 -11.16
CA THR A 178 -10.95 -2.95 -9.74
C THR A 178 -11.65 -4.27 -9.49
N SER A 179 -12.83 -4.50 -10.07
CA SER A 179 -13.54 -5.78 -9.95
C SER A 179 -12.70 -6.95 -10.51
N ARG A 180 -12.04 -6.74 -11.65
CA ARG A 180 -11.09 -7.72 -12.22
C ARG A 180 -9.92 -7.99 -11.27
N MET A 181 -9.28 -6.94 -10.74
CA MET A 181 -8.16 -7.08 -9.79
C MET A 181 -8.59 -7.81 -8.51
N ALA A 182 -9.78 -7.51 -7.98
CA ALA A 182 -10.35 -8.22 -6.84
C ALA A 182 -10.58 -9.72 -7.15
N GLY A 183 -11.04 -10.05 -8.37
CA GLY A 183 -11.18 -11.44 -8.82
C GLY A 183 -9.85 -12.19 -8.95
N GLU A 184 -8.80 -11.53 -9.44
CA GLU A 184 -7.45 -12.08 -9.45
C GLU A 184 -6.90 -12.30 -8.03
N LEU A 185 -7.12 -11.34 -7.12
CA LEU A 185 -6.75 -11.46 -5.71
C LEU A 185 -7.49 -12.62 -5.03
N LEU A 186 -8.80 -12.75 -5.29
CA LEU A 186 -9.63 -13.83 -4.74
C LEU A 186 -9.11 -15.20 -5.15
N ARG A 187 -8.69 -15.37 -6.41
CA ARG A 187 -8.05 -16.62 -6.88
C ARG A 187 -6.75 -16.90 -6.13
N ALA A 188 -5.90 -15.89 -5.97
CA ALA A 188 -4.64 -16.05 -5.23
C ALA A 188 -4.86 -16.40 -3.75
N VAL A 189 -5.84 -15.77 -3.09
CA VAL A 189 -6.24 -16.07 -1.71
C VAL A 189 -6.73 -17.51 -1.58
N ARG A 190 -7.62 -17.95 -2.46
CA ARG A 190 -8.15 -19.33 -2.43
C ARG A 190 -7.05 -20.36 -2.63
N LEU A 191 -6.13 -20.12 -3.58
CA LEU A 191 -4.98 -20.99 -3.80
C LEU A 191 -4.09 -21.11 -2.56
N GLU A 192 -3.84 -20.00 -1.85
CA GLU A 192 -3.07 -20.05 -0.59
C GLU A 192 -3.83 -20.74 0.55
N GLN A 193 -5.14 -20.55 0.64
CA GLN A 193 -5.97 -21.26 1.63
C GLN A 193 -5.97 -22.77 1.36
N GLU A 194 -6.14 -23.20 0.11
CA GLU A 194 -6.06 -24.60 -0.31
C GLU A 194 -4.68 -25.20 0.02
N ARG A 195 -3.60 -24.47 -0.31
CA ARG A 195 -2.23 -24.90 -0.01
C ARG A 195 -1.96 -25.08 1.49
N LYS A 196 -2.61 -24.27 2.34
CA LYS A 196 -2.52 -24.38 3.80
C LYS A 196 -3.50 -25.40 4.40
N GLY A 197 -4.27 -26.12 3.58
CA GLY A 197 -5.33 -27.01 4.06
C GLY A 197 -6.49 -26.27 4.74
N MET A 198 -6.58 -24.96 4.56
CA MET A 198 -7.64 -24.09 5.07
C MET A 198 -8.84 -24.02 4.11
N ALA A 199 -9.07 -25.09 3.32
CA ALA A 199 -10.18 -25.15 2.40
C ALA A 199 -11.48 -24.84 3.16
N ALA A 200 -12.12 -23.74 2.73
CA ALA A 200 -13.28 -23.09 3.33
C ALA A 200 -13.96 -23.91 4.44
N ALA A 201 -13.64 -23.61 5.70
CA ALA A 201 -14.52 -23.94 6.81
C ALA A 201 -15.81 -23.13 6.61
N TYR A 202 -16.72 -23.66 5.80
CA TYR A 202 -18.10 -23.25 5.75
C TYR A 202 -18.71 -23.68 7.09
N ASP A 203 -18.52 -22.84 8.12
CA ASP A 203 -19.28 -22.97 9.37
C ASP A 203 -20.71 -22.49 9.08
N SER A 204 -21.51 -23.34 8.43
CA SER A 204 -22.94 -23.10 8.38
C SER A 204 -23.51 -23.39 9.77
N ARG A 205 -23.57 -22.35 10.60
CA ARG A 205 -24.59 -22.27 11.64
C ARG A 205 -25.94 -22.10 10.96
N THR A 206 -26.43 -23.17 10.32
CA THR A 206 -27.77 -23.25 9.77
C THR A 206 -28.71 -23.21 10.96
N ILE A 207 -29.25 -22.03 11.24
CA ILE A 207 -30.35 -21.88 12.19
C ILE A 207 -31.56 -22.44 11.44
N HIS A 208 -32.00 -23.64 11.83
CA HIS A 208 -33.27 -24.18 11.36
C HIS A 208 -34.39 -23.28 11.88
N VAL A 209 -34.92 -22.41 11.01
CA VAL A 209 -36.15 -21.68 11.27
C VAL A 209 -37.31 -22.61 10.91
N MET A 210 -37.99 -23.15 11.92
CA MET A 210 -39.25 -23.87 11.75
C MET A 210 -40.36 -22.87 11.41
N PRO A 211 -41.18 -23.09 10.37
CA PRO A 211 -42.38 -22.29 10.14
C PRO A 211 -43.44 -22.60 11.22
N TYR A 212 -44.13 -21.55 11.65
CA TYR A 212 -45.27 -21.59 12.59
C TYR A 212 -46.48 -22.33 12.00
#